data_AF-A0A087D1A7-F1
#
_entry.id   AF-A0A087D1A7-F1
#
_cell.length_a   1.000
_cell.length_b   1.000
_cell.length_c   1.000
_cell.angle_alpha   90.00
_cell.angle_beta   90.00
_cell.angle_gamma   90.00
#
_symmetry.space_group_name_H-M   'P 1'
#
loop_
_entity.id
_entity.type
_entity.pdbx_description
1 polymer ?
#
loop_
_entity_poly.entity_id
_entity_poly.type
_entity_poly.pdbx_seq_one_letter_code
_entity_poly.pdbx_strand_id
1 'polypeptide(L)'
;MNTTTLLSTPVPADGLPASPSLHALAPADASPLGTLPMASITPFAAQVCRCRQAAADTYTLVRTAAQSSANAAQSTAVTVATAERLDWIGNAATMFRQRLRELNARAGLFADRAQSTLLECSAGAP
;
A
#
# COMPACT_ATOMS: atom_id res chain seq x y z
N MET A 1 0.09 -27.44 27.19
CA MET A 1 1.13 -26.75 26.41
C MET A 1 0.72 -26.88 24.95
N ASN A 2 0.19 -25.82 24.35
CA ASN A 2 -0.30 -25.83 22.98
C ASN A 2 0.58 -24.89 22.16
N THR A 3 1.51 -25.46 21.41
CA THR A 3 2.45 -24.75 20.55
C THR A 3 1.75 -24.47 19.22
N THR A 4 1.17 -23.27 19.07
CA THR A 4 0.68 -22.82 17.77
C THR A 4 1.86 -22.26 16.98
N THR A 5 2.40 -23.08 16.08
CA THR A 5 3.41 -22.71 15.09
C THR A 5 2.79 -21.66 14.15
N LEU A 6 3.21 -20.41 14.27
CA LEU A 6 2.92 -19.38 13.25
C LEU A 6 3.78 -19.69 12.03
N LEU A 7 3.17 -20.37 11.06
CA LEU A 7 3.73 -20.59 9.74
C LEU A 7 3.86 -19.22 9.05
N SER A 8 5.08 -18.67 9.00
CA SER A 8 5.42 -17.59 8.08
C SER A 8 5.33 -18.13 6.66
N THR A 9 4.18 -17.98 6.01
CA THR A 9 4.08 -18.19 4.57
C THR A 9 4.85 -17.07 3.87
N PRO A 10 5.90 -17.37 3.07
CA PRO A 10 6.47 -16.39 2.19
C PRO A 10 5.39 -15.95 1.19
N VAL A 11 5.20 -14.63 1.04
CA VAL A 11 4.36 -14.09 -0.02
C VAL A 11 4.99 -14.53 -1.35
N PRO A 12 4.32 -15.31 -2.20
CA PRO A 12 4.85 -15.69 -3.49
C PRO A 12 5.01 -14.42 -4.34
N ALA A 13 6.22 -14.20 -4.87
CA ALA A 13 6.54 -13.13 -5.82
C ALA A 13 6.00 -13.42 -7.23
N ASP A 14 5.11 -14.41 -7.38
CA ASP A 14 4.45 -14.75 -8.63
C ASP A 14 3.13 -14.01 -8.72
N GLY A 15 3.14 -12.94 -9.52
CA GLY A 15 1.91 -12.23 -9.89
C GLY A 15 1.93 -10.72 -9.69
N LEU A 16 3.07 -10.04 -9.84
CA LEU A 16 2.98 -8.66 -10.33
C LEU A 16 2.40 -8.75 -11.75
N PRO A 17 1.19 -8.23 -12.03
CA PRO A 17 0.78 -8.07 -13.43
C PRO A 17 1.85 -7.22 -14.11
N ALA A 18 2.36 -7.70 -15.23
CA ALA A 18 3.26 -6.94 -16.07
C ALA A 18 2.68 -5.53 -16.26
N SER A 19 3.48 -4.50 -15.96
CA SER A 19 3.16 -3.12 -16.30
C SER A 19 2.67 -3.10 -17.75
N PRO A 20 1.43 -2.63 -18.04
CA PRO A 20 1.00 -2.55 -19.42
C PRO A 20 1.92 -1.55 -20.12
N SER A 21 2.78 -2.09 -21.00
CA SER A 21 3.60 -1.32 -21.92
C SER A 21 2.74 -0.25 -22.57
N LEU A 22 3.17 1.00 -22.48
CA LEU A 22 2.61 2.18 -23.17
C LEU A 22 2.37 1.84 -24.65
N HIS A 23 1.17 1.33 -24.95
CA HIS A 23 0.72 1.14 -26.32
C HIS A 23 0.35 2.51 -26.84
N ALA A 24 1.25 3.03 -27.67
CA ALA A 24 1.02 3.97 -28.76
C ALA A 24 -0.10 4.99 -28.49
N LEU A 25 0.29 6.20 -28.09
CA LEU A 25 -0.47 7.39 -28.47
C LEU A 25 -0.54 7.40 -30.01
N ALA A 26 -1.63 6.89 -30.57
CA ALA A 26 -1.93 7.14 -31.97
C ALA A 26 -2.22 8.65 -32.13
N PRO A 27 -1.62 9.33 -33.12
CA PRO A 27 -1.86 10.74 -33.33
C PRO A 27 -3.34 10.95 -33.70
N ALA A 28 -3.95 11.95 -33.06
CA ALA A 28 -5.29 12.41 -33.38
C ALA A 28 -5.32 12.81 -34.86
N ASP A 29 -6.17 12.13 -35.63
CA ASP A 29 -6.52 12.53 -36.99
C ASP A 29 -7.04 13.98 -36.95
N ALA A 30 -6.32 14.85 -37.64
CA ALA A 30 -6.70 16.24 -37.82
C ALA A 30 -7.98 16.30 -38.67
N SER A 31 -9.12 16.57 -38.03
CA SER A 31 -10.32 17.05 -38.73
C SER A 31 -10.43 18.57 -38.60
N PRO A 32 -10.61 19.31 -39.71
CA PRO A 32 -10.55 20.76 -39.71
C PRO A 32 -11.75 21.36 -38.97
N LEU A 33 -11.49 22.49 -38.30
CA LEU A 33 -12.45 23.35 -37.61
C LEU A 33 -13.70 23.63 -38.47
N GLY A 34 -14.71 22.79 -38.33
CA GLY A 34 -16.05 22.96 -38.90
C GLY A 34 -17.07 22.86 -37.79
N THR A 35 -17.54 24.03 -37.31
CA THR A 35 -18.81 24.24 -36.59
C THR A 35 -19.40 23.02 -35.89
N LEU A 36 -19.01 22.77 -34.64
CA LEU A 36 -19.69 21.80 -33.79
C LEU A 36 -21.03 22.40 -33.32
N PRO A 37 -22.19 21.79 -33.63
CA PRO A 37 -23.44 22.21 -33.03
C PRO A 37 -23.37 21.99 -31.51
N MET A 38 -24.04 22.85 -30.76
CA MET A 38 -24.27 22.76 -29.30
C MET A 38 -25.13 21.52 -28.98
N ALA A 39 -24.64 20.33 -29.32
CA ALA A 39 -25.23 19.07 -28.94
C ALA A 39 -24.81 18.81 -27.50
N SER A 40 -25.75 19.08 -26.59
CA SER A 40 -25.91 18.42 -25.29
C SER A 40 -24.66 17.71 -24.78
N ILE A 41 -24.00 18.29 -23.78
CA ILE A 41 -23.06 17.56 -22.92
C ILE A 41 -23.84 16.35 -22.40
N THR A 42 -23.70 15.20 -23.05
CA THR A 42 -24.17 13.95 -22.50
C THR A 42 -23.36 13.77 -21.22
N PRO A 43 -23.99 13.78 -20.02
CA PRO A 43 -23.26 13.40 -18.82
C PRO A 43 -22.61 12.05 -19.14
N PHE A 44 -21.33 11.89 -18.79
CA PHE A 44 -20.58 10.65 -19.00
C PHE A 44 -21.54 9.48 -18.80
N ALA A 45 -21.86 8.79 -19.91
CA ALA A 45 -22.88 7.76 -19.91
C ALA A 45 -22.60 6.82 -18.74
N ALA A 46 -23.65 6.34 -18.08
CA ALA A 46 -23.67 5.54 -16.84
C ALA A 46 -22.90 4.19 -16.89
N GLN A 47 -21.92 4.07 -17.78
CA GLN A 47 -20.85 3.08 -17.78
C GLN A 47 -19.80 3.48 -16.75
N VAL A 48 -19.36 2.51 -15.95
CA VAL A 48 -18.28 2.66 -14.97
C VAL A 48 -17.07 3.30 -15.66
N CYS A 49 -16.80 4.56 -15.33
CA CYS A 49 -15.62 5.24 -15.83
C CYS A 49 -14.39 4.44 -15.39
N ARG A 50 -13.57 3.98 -16.35
CA ARG A 50 -12.38 3.16 -16.04
C ARG A 50 -11.45 3.84 -15.04
N CYS A 51 -11.36 5.17 -15.08
CA CYS A 51 -10.58 5.95 -14.11
C CYS A 51 -11.14 5.83 -12.68
N ARG A 52 -12.47 5.76 -12.53
CA ARG A 52 -13.13 5.58 -11.22
C ARG A 52 -12.88 4.18 -10.67
N GLN A 53 -12.93 3.15 -11.51
CA GLN A 53 -12.59 1.79 -11.13
C GLN A 53 -11.11 1.69 -10.72
N ALA A 54 -10.21 2.21 -11.54
CA ALA A 54 -8.77 2.21 -11.22
C ALA A 54 -8.45 2.94 -9.92
N ALA A 55 -9.14 4.06 -9.63
CA ALA A 55 -9.02 4.77 -8.35
C ALA A 55 -9.50 3.92 -7.17
N ALA A 56 -10.65 3.23 -7.29
CA ALA A 56 -11.19 2.34 -6.26
C ALA A 56 -10.27 1.12 -6.00
N ASP A 57 -9.72 0.53 -7.07
CA ASP A 57 -8.79 -0.59 -6.98
C ASP A 57 -7.49 -0.15 -6.28
N THR A 58 -6.95 1.01 -6.66
CA THR A 58 -5.74 1.58 -6.05
C THR A 58 -5.96 1.91 -4.58
N TYR A 59 -7.11 2.50 -4.22
CA TYR A 59 -7.49 2.74 -2.84
C TYR A 59 -7.51 1.45 -2.01
N THR A 60 -8.05 0.37 -2.58
CA THR A 60 -8.09 -0.95 -1.92
C THR A 60 -6.69 -1.50 -1.67
N LEU A 61 -5.76 -1.33 -2.63
CA LEU A 61 -4.36 -1.72 -2.47
C LEU A 61 -3.67 -0.91 -1.36
N VAL A 62 -3.84 0.42 -1.36
CA VAL A 62 -3.26 1.31 -0.33
C VAL A 62 -3.80 0.96 1.05
N ARG A 63 -5.11 0.71 1.18
CA ARG A 63 -5.73 0.28 2.44
C ARG A 63 -5.13 -1.03 2.94
N THR A 64 -4.94 -1.99 2.06
CA THR A 64 -4.33 -3.29 2.40
C THR A 64 -2.88 -3.12 2.85
N ALA A 65 -2.11 -2.27 2.15
CA ALA A 65 -0.74 -1.97 2.52
C ALA A 65 -0.64 -1.27 3.88
N ALA A 66 -1.54 -0.31 4.19
CA ALA A 66 -1.60 0.34 5.49
C ALA A 66 -1.91 -0.65 6.61
N GLN A 67 -2.90 -1.52 6.44
CA GLN A 67 -3.24 -2.57 7.42
C GLN A 67 -2.08 -3.54 7.65
N SER A 68 -1.42 -3.99 6.57
CA SER A 68 -0.24 -4.86 6.66
C SER A 68 0.91 -4.18 7.41
N SER A 69 1.15 -2.89 7.13
CA SER A 69 2.21 -2.11 7.78
C SER A 69 1.94 -1.92 9.27
N ALA A 70 0.69 -1.64 9.65
CA ALA A 70 0.27 -1.55 11.05
C ALA A 70 0.49 -2.89 11.80
N ASN A 71 0.10 -4.01 11.18
CA ASN A 71 0.32 -5.34 11.75
C ASN A 71 1.81 -5.66 11.92
N ALA A 72 2.65 -5.30 10.94
CA ALA A 72 4.09 -5.48 11.03
C ALA A 72 4.73 -4.63 12.13
N ALA A 73 4.30 -3.38 12.28
CA ALA A 73 4.72 -2.50 13.37
C ALA A 73 4.34 -3.07 14.74
N GLN A 74 3.09 -3.54 14.89
CA GLN A 74 2.64 -4.16 16.12
C GLN A 74 3.42 -5.44 16.46
N SER A 75 3.67 -6.31 15.47
CA SER A 75 4.49 -7.52 15.65
C SER A 75 5.91 -7.19 16.11
N THR A 76 6.50 -6.14 15.54
CA THR A 76 7.83 -5.67 15.93
C THR A 76 7.84 -5.13 17.36
N ALA A 77 6.82 -4.36 17.74
CA ALA A 77 6.67 -3.84 19.10
C ALA A 77 6.54 -4.96 20.15
N VAL A 78 5.76 -6.00 19.85
CA VAL A 78 5.64 -7.20 20.69
C VAL A 78 6.98 -7.94 20.80
N THR A 79 7.73 -8.03 19.70
CA THR A 79 9.05 -8.66 19.68
C THR A 79 10.05 -7.90 20.55
N VAL A 80 10.07 -6.55 20.47
CA VAL A 80 10.88 -5.71 21.37
C VAL A 80 10.51 -5.96 22.83
N ALA A 81 9.22 -5.88 23.18
CA ALA A 81 8.77 -6.09 24.56
C ALA A 81 9.09 -7.50 25.08
N THR A 82 9.17 -8.50 24.20
CA THR A 82 9.59 -9.85 24.55
C THR A 82 11.09 -9.93 24.76
N ALA A 83 11.89 -9.34 23.89
CA ALA A 83 13.35 -9.28 24.02
C ALA A 83 13.85 -8.53 25.27
N GLU A 84 13.15 -7.45 25.66
CA GLU A 84 13.45 -6.70 26.88
C GLU A 84 13.19 -7.51 28.16
N ARG A 85 12.31 -8.53 28.10
CA ARG A 85 11.99 -9.40 29.24
C ARG A 85 12.91 -10.62 29.36
N LEU A 86 13.77 -10.87 28.39
CA LEU A 86 14.72 -11.99 28.46
C LEU A 86 15.79 -11.69 29.52
N ASP A 87 16.05 -12.67 30.39
CA ASP A 87 17.20 -12.67 31.30
C ASP A 87 18.50 -12.99 30.54
N TRP A 88 18.80 -12.13 29.56
CA TRP A 88 19.97 -12.21 28.70
C TRP A 88 20.78 -10.92 28.84
N ILE A 89 22.02 -11.04 29.29
CA ILE A 89 22.91 -9.93 29.61
C ILE A 89 24.21 -9.99 28.79
N GLY A 90 24.97 -8.89 28.82
CA GLY A 90 26.24 -8.74 28.11
C GLY A 90 26.10 -8.01 26.76
N ASN A 91 27.24 -7.77 26.11
CA ASN A 91 27.33 -6.89 24.93
C ASN A 91 26.43 -7.34 23.76
N ALA A 92 26.35 -8.66 23.51
CA ALA A 92 25.50 -9.21 22.46
C ALA A 92 24.01 -8.92 22.71
N ALA A 93 23.56 -9.02 23.97
CA ALA A 93 22.19 -8.71 24.35
C ALA A 93 21.87 -7.22 24.15
N THR A 94 22.81 -6.34 24.48
CA THR A 94 22.70 -4.89 24.24
C THR A 94 22.55 -4.57 22.76
N MET A 95 23.44 -5.10 21.91
CA MET A 95 23.41 -4.87 20.47
C MET A 95 22.14 -5.42 19.82
N PHE A 96 21.68 -6.59 20.26
CA PHE A 96 20.43 -7.18 19.79
C PHE A 96 19.21 -6.30 20.11
N ARG A 97 19.07 -5.87 21.38
CA ARG A 97 17.97 -4.98 21.79
C ARG A 97 18.04 -3.63 21.09
N GLN A 98 19.23 -3.06 20.93
CA GLN A 98 19.41 -1.85 20.14
C GLN A 98 18.90 -2.03 18.71
N ARG A 99 19.29 -3.11 18.03
CA ARG A 99 18.89 -3.35 16.65
C ARG A 99 17.38 -3.61 16.51
N LEU A 100 16.77 -4.27 17.48
CA LEU A 100 15.31 -4.42 17.55
C LEU A 100 14.60 -3.08 17.75
N ARG A 101 15.11 -2.19 18.61
CA ARG A 101 14.54 -0.84 18.79
C ARG A 101 14.63 -0.01 17.50
N GLU A 102 15.75 -0.09 16.78
CA GLU A 102 15.91 0.56 15.47
C GLU A 102 14.96 -0.01 14.40
N LEU A 103 14.72 -1.33 14.41
CA LEU A 103 13.72 -1.95 13.55
C LEU A 103 12.32 -1.46 13.89
N ASN A 104 11.97 -1.40 15.18
CA ASN A 104 10.67 -0.94 15.66
C ASN A 104 10.39 0.51 15.27
N ALA A 105 11.38 1.39 15.44
CA ALA A 105 11.27 2.79 15.02
C ALA A 105 11.00 2.91 13.52
N ARG A 106 11.70 2.14 12.68
CA ARG A 106 11.47 2.12 11.23
C ARG A 106 10.09 1.56 10.88
N ALA A 107 9.66 0.48 11.53
CA ALA A 107 8.34 -0.11 11.31
C ALA A 107 7.21 0.89 11.63
N GLY A 108 7.35 1.65 12.72
CA GLY A 108 6.44 2.75 13.06
C GLY A 108 6.35 3.80 11.95
N LEU A 109 7.50 4.30 11.47
CA LEU A 109 7.53 5.28 10.36
C LEU A 109 6.87 4.77 9.07
N PHE A 110 7.03 3.48 8.74
CA PHE A 110 6.35 2.88 7.59
C PHE A 110 4.84 2.79 7.79
N ALA A 111 4.38 2.39 8.98
CA ALA A 111 2.96 2.35 9.31
C ALA A 111 2.33 3.74 9.25
N ASP A 112 2.97 4.75 9.83
CA ASP A 112 2.51 6.14 9.81
C ASP A 112 2.41 6.68 8.37
N ARG A 113 3.44 6.44 7.55
CA ARG A 113 3.43 6.86 6.14
C ARG A 113 2.32 6.18 5.34
N ALA A 114 2.15 4.87 5.50
CA ALA A 114 1.08 4.13 4.80
C ALA A 114 -0.31 4.63 5.22
N GLN A 115 -0.49 4.96 6.50
CA GLN A 115 -1.73 5.55 7.01
C GLN A 115 -1.97 6.96 6.47
N SER A 116 -0.94 7.81 6.40
CA SER A 116 -1.03 9.16 5.80
C SER A 116 -1.49 9.07 4.34
N THR A 117 -0.85 8.20 3.55
CA THR A 117 -1.23 7.98 2.15
C THR A 117 -2.67 7.48 2.03
N LEU A 118 -3.14 6.59 2.91
CA LEU A 118 -4.52 6.14 2.91
C LEU A 118 -5.50 7.30 3.16
N LEU A 119 -5.19 8.18 4.12
CA LEU A 119 -6.00 9.36 4.43
C LEU A 119 -6.06 10.33 3.24
N GLU A 120 -4.91 10.61 2.61
CA GLU A 120 -4.82 11.43 1.41
C GLU A 120 -5.65 10.86 0.25
N CYS A 121 -5.58 9.53 0.03
CA CYS A 121 -6.41 8.86 -0.98
C CYS A 121 -7.90 8.90 -0.65
N SER A 122 -8.29 8.90 0.64
CA SER A 122 -9.69 8.99 1.07
C SER A 122 -10.28 10.40 0.90
N ALA A 123 -9.44 11.44 1.01
CA ALA A 123 -9.86 12.84 0.84
C ALA A 123 -10.22 13.20 -0.62
N GLY A 124 -9.76 12.40 -1.59
CA GLY A 124 -10.10 12.54 -3.01
C GLY A 124 -11.20 11.59 -3.50
N ALA A 125 -11.84 10.83 -2.61
CA ALA A 125 -12.95 9.94 -2.98
C ALA A 125 -14.24 10.76 -3.20
N PRO A 126 -14.96 10.57 -4.33
CA PRO A 126 -16.17 11.33 -4.66
C PRO A 126 -17.36 11.02 -3.74
#